data_AF-A0A6G3XQD9-F1
#
_entry.id   AF-A0A6G3XQD9-F1
#
_cell.length_a   1.000
_cell.length_b   1.000
_cell.length_c   1.000
_cell.angle_alpha   90.00
_cell.angle_beta   90.00
_cell.angle_gamma   90.00
#
_symmetry.space_group_name_H-M   'P 1'
#
loop_
_entity.id
_entity.type
_entity.pdbx_description
1 polymer ?
#
loop_
_entity_poly.entity_id
_entity_poly.type
_entity_poly.pdbx_seq_one_letter_code
_entity_poly.pdbx_strand_id
1 'polypeptide(L)'
;LPAAPMATHQSAIDPVLTAALEKRAAAHGVSLFHLLLAVHVRCLARWSGQREIAVNVARARRDDRLTGLDRLVGPLADTLPLLCGTDPDESVGALAERLA
;
A
#
# COMPACT_ATOMS: atom_id res chain seq x y z
N LEU A 1 4.69 7.37 -24.87
CA LEU A 1 4.99 6.69 -23.58
C LEU A 1 6.47 6.91 -23.29
N PRO A 2 6.90 7.08 -22.02
CA PRO A 2 8.31 7.25 -21.73
C PRO A 2 9.06 6.00 -22.18
N ALA A 3 9.95 6.14 -23.16
CA ALA A 3 10.81 5.07 -23.66
C ALA A 3 12.20 5.23 -23.04
N ALA A 4 12.28 5.06 -21.72
CA ALA A 4 13.55 4.85 -21.02
C ALA A 4 13.67 3.34 -20.77
N PRO A 5 14.89 2.76 -20.69
CA PRO A 5 15.03 1.37 -20.31
C PRO A 5 14.39 1.19 -18.93
N MET A 6 13.31 0.42 -18.86
CA MET A 6 12.69 0.03 -17.60
C MET A 6 13.67 -0.89 -16.87
N ALA A 7 14.39 -0.35 -15.89
CA ALA A 7 15.16 -1.17 -14.96
C ALA A 7 14.20 -1.69 -13.88
N THR A 8 14.16 -3.00 -13.70
CA THR A 8 13.39 -3.63 -12.61
C THR A 8 14.35 -3.96 -11.48
N HIS A 9 14.12 -3.34 -10.32
CA HIS A 9 14.83 -3.68 -9.09
C HIS A 9 13.89 -4.47 -8.19
N GLN A 10 14.26 -5.70 -7.86
CA GLN A 10 13.55 -6.54 -6.91
C GLN A 10 14.37 -6.64 -5.63
N SER A 11 13.69 -6.57 -4.49
CA SER A 11 14.29 -6.77 -3.19
C SER A 11 13.27 -7.49 -2.31
N ALA A 12 13.77 -8.38 -1.46
CA ALA A 12 12.97 -9.06 -0.46
C ALA A 12 13.35 -8.54 0.92
N ILE A 13 12.38 -8.55 1.83
CA ILE A 13 12.59 -8.30 3.24
C ILE A 13 12.64 -9.66 3.93
N ASP A 14 13.57 -9.84 4.86
CA ASP A 14 13.72 -11.11 5.56
C ASP A 14 12.49 -11.42 6.46
N PRO A 15 12.28 -12.69 6.83
CA PRO A 15 11.12 -13.08 7.62
C PRO A 15 11.06 -12.44 9.01
N VAL A 16 12.21 -12.15 9.63
CA VAL A 16 12.27 -11.54 10.97
C VAL A 16 11.77 -10.10 10.90
N LEU A 17 12.26 -9.33 9.92
CA LEU A 17 11.78 -7.97 9.70
C LEU A 17 10.30 -7.96 9.26
N THR A 18 9.88 -8.90 8.42
CA THR A 18 8.48 -9.03 8.02
C THR A 18 7.57 -9.23 9.24
N ALA A 19 7.90 -10.17 10.13
CA ALA A 19 7.14 -10.42 11.35
C ALA A 19 7.12 -9.19 12.30
N ALA A 20 8.23 -8.45 12.38
CA ALA A 20 8.29 -7.22 13.15
C ALA A 20 7.37 -6.12 12.58
N LEU A 21 7.29 -6.00 11.25
CA LEU A 21 6.38 -5.08 10.57
C LEU A 21 4.91 -5.48 10.77
N GLU A 22 4.59 -6.77 10.69
CA GLU A 22 3.24 -7.29 11.00
C GLU A 22 2.84 -6.99 12.43
N LYS A 23 3.72 -7.22 13.41
CA LYS A 23 3.49 -6.87 14.81
C LYS A 23 3.28 -5.37 14.99
N ARG A 24 4.05 -4.54 14.26
CA ARG A 24 3.90 -3.08 14.28
C ARG A 24 2.54 -2.65 13.71
N ALA A 25 2.12 -3.22 12.58
CA ALA A 25 0.82 -2.95 12.00
C ALA A 25 -0.32 -3.33 12.97
N ALA A 26 -0.22 -4.52 13.59
CA ALA A 26 -1.19 -4.98 14.58
C ALA A 26 -1.26 -4.07 15.82
N ALA A 27 -0.12 -3.53 16.28
CA ALA A 27 -0.09 -2.58 17.40
C ALA A 27 -0.82 -1.25 17.10
N HIS A 28 -0.95 -0.90 15.82
CA HIS A 28 -1.72 0.25 15.34
C HIS A 28 -3.14 -0.13 14.89
N GLY A 29 -3.55 -1.40 15.03
CA GLY A 29 -4.88 -1.87 14.60
C GLY A 29 -5.09 -1.88 13.08
N VAL A 30 -4.02 -1.88 12.29
CA VAL A 30 -4.08 -1.82 10.82
C VAL A 30 -3.46 -3.06 10.17
N SER A 31 -3.77 -3.29 8.89
CA SER A 31 -3.12 -4.34 8.10
C SER A 31 -1.68 -3.97 7.74
N LEU A 32 -0.84 -4.97 7.44
CA LEU A 32 0.50 -4.73 6.90
C LEU A 32 0.44 -3.90 5.61
N PHE A 33 -0.61 -4.09 4.79
CA PHE A 33 -0.83 -3.29 3.59
C PHE A 33 -0.95 -1.80 3.90
N HIS A 34 -1.77 -1.39 4.88
CA HIS A 34 -1.93 0.02 5.24
C HIS A 34 -0.64 0.63 5.81
N LEU A 35 0.11 -0.14 6.60
CA LEU A 35 1.41 0.30 7.11
C LEU A 35 2.41 0.55 5.97
N LEU A 36 2.52 -0.39 5.02
CA LEU A 36 3.42 -0.24 3.88
C LEU A 36 2.96 0.85 2.90
N LEU A 37 1.66 1.04 2.73
CA LEU A 37 1.10 2.15 1.95
C LEU A 37 1.47 3.51 2.57
N ALA A 38 1.37 3.64 3.90
CA ALA A 38 1.80 4.85 4.61
C ALA A 38 3.30 5.14 4.41
N VAL A 39 4.16 4.12 4.51
CA VAL A 39 5.59 4.23 4.21
C VAL A 39 5.81 4.68 2.76
N HIS A 40 5.10 4.06 1.82
CA HIS A 40 5.21 4.38 0.39
C HIS A 40 4.82 5.84 0.10
N VAL A 41 3.67 6.30 0.60
CA VAL A 41 3.20 7.69 0.48
C VAL A 41 4.21 8.66 1.11
N ARG A 42 4.74 8.35 2.30
CA ARG A 42 5.75 9.17 2.98
C ARG A 42 7.03 9.33 2.14
N CYS A 43 7.51 8.24 1.54
CA CYS A 43 8.69 8.27 0.67
C CYS A 43 8.44 9.12 -0.58
N LEU A 44 7.31 8.91 -1.26
CA LEU A 44 6.95 9.68 -2.45
C LEU A 44 6.83 11.17 -2.14
N ALA A 45 6.14 11.53 -1.06
CA ALA A 45 6.00 12.91 -0.61
C ALA A 45 7.34 13.58 -0.32
N ARG A 46 8.27 12.86 0.32
CA ARG A 46 9.62 13.36 0.58
C ARG A 46 10.42 13.56 -0.71
N TRP A 47 10.29 12.67 -1.68
CA TRP A 47 11.00 12.78 -2.96
C TRP A 47 10.41 13.81 -3.91
N SER A 48 9.08 13.96 -3.93
CA SER A 48 8.38 14.91 -4.80
C SER A 48 8.24 16.31 -4.21
N GLY A 49 8.37 16.45 -2.89
CA GLY A 49 8.07 17.69 -2.16
C GLY A 49 6.56 17.98 -2.03
N GLN A 50 5.69 17.06 -2.45
CA GLN A 50 4.23 17.23 -2.40
C GLN A 50 3.65 16.74 -1.08
N ARG A 51 2.60 17.42 -0.60
CA ARG A 51 1.86 17.05 0.62
C ARG A 51 0.60 16.21 0.36
N GLU A 52 0.24 16.02 -0.90
CA GLU A 52 -0.84 15.12 -1.32
C GLU A 52 -0.32 14.22 -2.41
N ILE A 53 -0.46 12.91 -2.23
CA ILE A 53 0.03 11.89 -3.16
C ILE A 53 -1.15 11.04 -3.63
N ALA A 54 -1.35 10.96 -4.93
CA ALA A 54 -2.29 10.02 -5.53
C ALA A 54 -1.61 8.65 -5.73
N VAL A 55 -2.19 7.59 -5.15
CA VAL A 55 -1.72 6.21 -5.31
C VAL A 55 -2.85 5.35 -5.83
N ASN A 56 -2.60 4.61 -6.90
CA ASN A 56 -3.53 3.61 -7.41
C ASN A 56 -3.29 2.27 -6.71
N VAL A 57 -4.31 1.75 -6.03
CA VAL A 57 -4.27 0.47 -5.33
C VAL A 57 -5.09 -0.56 -6.09
N ALA A 58 -4.51 -1.73 -6.34
CA ALA A 58 -5.26 -2.86 -6.88
C ALA A 58 -6.10 -3.52 -5.78
N ARG A 59 -7.41 -3.71 -6.01
CA ARG A 59 -8.24 -4.56 -5.14
C ARG A 59 -8.72 -5.78 -5.90
N ALA A 60 -8.65 -6.94 -5.26
CA ALA A 60 -8.92 -8.21 -5.91
C ALA A 60 -10.40 -8.41 -6.31
N ARG A 61 -11.35 -7.68 -5.69
CA ARG A 61 -12.81 -7.85 -5.82
C ARG A 61 -13.28 -9.31 -5.77
N ARG A 62 -12.74 -10.07 -4.83
CA ARG A 62 -13.11 -11.48 -4.59
C ARG A 62 -14.04 -11.65 -3.39
N ASP A 63 -14.66 -10.56 -2.94
CA ASP A 63 -15.57 -10.53 -1.79
C ASP A 63 -16.97 -11.10 -2.12
N ASP A 64 -17.63 -11.61 -1.07
CA ASP A 64 -18.72 -12.62 -0.98
C ASP A 64 -20.04 -12.35 -1.73
N ARG A 65 -20.05 -11.49 -2.75
CA ARG A 65 -21.26 -11.17 -3.53
C ARG A 65 -21.75 -12.35 -4.39
N LEU A 66 -20.87 -13.29 -4.72
CA LEU A 66 -21.19 -14.56 -5.40
C LEU A 66 -20.34 -15.70 -4.83
N THR A 67 -20.99 -16.82 -4.49
CA THR A 67 -20.32 -18.06 -4.09
C THR A 67 -19.38 -18.55 -5.21
N GLY A 68 -18.11 -18.83 -4.86
CA GLY A 68 -17.11 -19.38 -5.80
C GLY A 68 -16.23 -18.34 -6.52
N LEU A 69 -16.39 -17.04 -6.24
CA LEU A 69 -15.54 -15.97 -6.79
C LEU A 69 -14.05 -16.13 -6.41
N ASP A 70 -13.78 -16.67 -5.22
CA ASP A 70 -12.44 -16.96 -4.71
C ASP A 70 -11.67 -17.94 -5.61
N ARG A 71 -12.38 -18.86 -6.29
CA ARG A 71 -11.80 -19.89 -7.16
C ARG A 71 -11.80 -19.54 -8.64
N LEU A 72 -12.44 -18.43 -9.01
CA LEU A 72 -12.53 -17.99 -10.40
C LEU A 72 -11.16 -17.51 -10.91
N VAL A 73 -10.78 -17.99 -12.10
CA VAL A 73 -9.61 -17.55 -12.84
C VAL A 73 -10.05 -16.50 -13.86
N GLY A 74 -9.61 -15.26 -13.70
CA GLY A 74 -9.99 -14.15 -14.58
C GLY A 74 -9.63 -12.76 -14.02
N PRO A 75 -9.84 -11.69 -14.81
CA PRO A 75 -9.46 -10.33 -14.47
C PRO A 75 -10.52 -9.67 -13.56
N LEU A 76 -10.51 -10.06 -12.28
CA LEU A 76 -11.45 -9.52 -11.28
C LEU A 76 -10.95 -8.24 -10.61
N ALA A 77 -9.65 -7.98 -10.66
CA ALA A 77 -9.06 -6.85 -9.94
C ALA A 77 -9.52 -5.52 -10.52
N ASP A 78 -9.87 -4.58 -9.63
CA ASP A 78 -10.05 -3.17 -9.97
C ASP A 78 -8.93 -2.30 -9.42
N THR A 79 -8.91 -1.04 -9.85
CA THR A 79 -7.99 -0.02 -9.36
C THR A 79 -8.77 1.04 -8.61
N LEU A 80 -8.38 1.28 -7.36
CA LEU A 80 -8.92 2.33 -6.51
C LEU A 80 -7.88 3.47 -6.40
N PRO A 81 -8.16 4.67 -6.93
CA PRO A 81 -7.31 5.83 -6.66
C PRO A 81 -7.51 6.30 -5.22
N LEU A 82 -6.44 6.41 -4.47
CA LEU A 82 -6.40 6.99 -3.13
C LEU A 82 -5.65 8.33 -3.20
N LEU A 83 -6.26 9.38 -2.67
CA LEU A 83 -5.60 10.67 -2.47
C LEU A 83 -5.16 10.78 -1.01
N CYS A 84 -3.86 10.70 -0.78
CA CYS A 84 -3.28 10.60 0.55
C CYS A 84 -2.60 11.91 0.92
N GLY A 85 -3.23 12.68 1.82
CA GLY A 85 -2.57 13.81 2.50
C GLY A 85 -1.50 13.30 3.46
N THR A 86 -0.39 14.02 3.56
CA THR A 86 0.77 13.67 4.38
C THR A 86 1.36 14.90 5.06
N ASP A 87 1.51 14.83 6.37
CA ASP A 87 2.14 15.85 7.21
C ASP A 87 3.52 15.35 7.65
N PRO A 88 4.64 16.05 7.36
CA PRO A 88 6.00 15.68 7.79
C PRO A 88 6.13 15.26 9.27
N ASP A 89 5.33 15.85 10.15
CA ASP A 89 5.42 15.63 11.60
C ASP A 89 4.54 14.45 12.07
N GLU A 90 3.66 13.93 11.20
CA GLU A 90 2.82 12.76 11.50
C GLU A 90 3.65 11.46 11.46
N SER A 91 3.57 10.68 12.53
CA SER A 91 4.21 9.36 12.54
C SER A 91 3.63 8.44 11.46
N VAL A 92 4.45 7.54 10.92
CA VAL A 92 3.98 6.56 9.92
C VAL A 92 2.82 5.70 10.45
N GLY A 93 2.81 5.40 11.75
CA GLY A 93 1.71 4.66 12.37
C GLY A 93 0.38 5.41 12.33
N ALA A 94 0.39 6.69 12.69
CA ALA A 94 -0.80 7.56 12.62
C ALA A 94 -1.28 7.74 11.17
N LEU A 95 -0.35 7.90 10.22
CA LEU A 95 -0.70 7.93 8.80
C LEU A 95 -1.34 6.60 8.36
N ALA A 96 -0.83 5.46 8.82
CA ALA A 96 -1.39 4.15 8.49
C ALA A 96 -2.80 3.96 9.07
N GLU A 97 -3.05 4.42 10.29
CA GLU A 97 -4.39 4.41 10.92
C GLU A 97 -5.41 5.21 10.11
N ARG A 98 -5.01 6.36 9.57
CA ARG A 98 -5.87 7.21 8.74
C ARG A 98 -6.14 6.65 7.34
N LEU A 99 -5.25 5.80 6.84
CA LEU A 99 -5.37 5.15 5.53
C LEU A 99 -6.10 3.80 5.57
N ALA A 100 -6.42 3.29 6.76
CA ALA A 100 -7.14 2.03 6.98
C ALA A 100 -8.66 2.21 6.83
#